data_AF-A0A8S2UEY1-F1
#
_entry.id   AF-A0A8S2UEY1-F1
#
_cell.length_a   1.000
_cell.length_b   1.000
_cell.length_c   1.000
_cell.angle_alpha   90.00
_cell.angle_beta   90.00
_cell.angle_gamma   90.00
#
_symmetry.space_group_name_H-M   'P 1'
#
loop_
_entity.id
_entity.type
_entity.pdbx_description
1 polymer ?
#
loop_
_entity_poly.entity_id
_entity_poly.type
_entity_poly.pdbx_seq_one_letter_code
_entity_poly.pdbx_strand_id
1 'polypeptide(L)'
;SEDSTNEIVSSSKYDEAPQQLERWRRTVNESRTPAQLALCLTQLERCIAWERSIMRVYCEICNSDDNEEKLLLCDGCDHGTHTFCF
;
A
#
# COMPACT_ATOMS: atom_id res chain seq x y z
N SER A 1 -39.84 -14.89 16.40
CA SER A 1 -39.32 -13.76 15.61
C SER A 1 -37.98 -13.38 16.19
N GLU A 2 -36.94 -14.05 15.71
CA GLU A 2 -35.55 -13.77 16.06
C GLU A 2 -34.81 -13.86 14.72
N ASP A 3 -34.66 -12.72 14.06
CA ASP A 3 -33.88 -12.57 12.83
C ASP A 3 -32.74 -11.61 13.16
N SER A 4 -31.58 -12.21 13.43
CA SER A 4 -30.27 -11.59 13.67
C SER A 4 -29.30 -12.65 13.12
N THR A 5 -28.39 -12.43 12.20
CA THR A 5 -27.62 -11.26 11.80
C THR A 5 -27.14 -11.50 10.37
N ASN A 6 -27.49 -10.64 9.41
CA ASN A 6 -26.83 -10.64 8.11
C ASN A 6 -25.58 -9.76 8.23
N GLU A 7 -24.47 -10.36 8.67
CA GLU A 7 -23.17 -9.70 8.64
C GLU A 7 -22.76 -9.49 7.18
N ILE A 8 -23.04 -8.29 6.67
CA ILE A 8 -22.48 -7.81 5.41
C ILE A 8 -20.98 -7.66 5.66
N VAL A 9 -20.22 -8.70 5.31
CA VAL A 9 -18.77 -8.64 5.17
C VAL A 9 -18.46 -7.48 4.24
N SER A 10 -18.04 -6.38 4.84
CA SER A 10 -17.52 -5.21 4.13
C SER A 10 -16.16 -5.62 3.59
N SER A 11 -16.15 -6.24 2.41
CA SER A 11 -14.94 -6.58 1.68
C SER A 11 -14.17 -5.27 1.45
N SER A 12 -13.06 -5.14 2.17
CA SER A 12 -12.26 -3.93 2.13
C SER A 12 -11.70 -3.77 0.72
N LYS A 13 -11.74 -2.54 0.18
CA LYS A 13 -11.23 -2.18 -1.16
C LYS A 13 -9.73 -2.48 -1.37
N TYR A 14 -9.06 -2.97 -0.32
CA TYR A 14 -7.64 -3.27 -0.23
C TYR A 14 -7.30 -4.72 -0.56
N ASP A 15 -8.29 -5.64 -0.57
CA ASP A 15 -8.06 -7.04 -0.92
C ASP A 15 -7.97 -7.28 -2.44
N GLU A 16 -8.45 -6.33 -3.25
CA GLU A 16 -8.44 -6.49 -4.70
C GLU A 16 -7.10 -6.06 -5.30
N ALA A 17 -6.41 -7.03 -5.92
CA ALA A 17 -5.14 -6.77 -6.57
C ALA A 17 -5.30 -5.76 -7.72
N PRO A 18 -4.42 -4.75 -7.85
CA PRO A 18 -4.47 -3.80 -8.95
C PRO A 18 -4.39 -4.50 -10.31
N GLN A 19 -5.16 -4.03 -11.30
CA GLN A 19 -5.18 -4.61 -12.64
C GLN A 19 -3.78 -4.80 -13.26
N GLN A 20 -2.86 -3.87 -12.97
CA GLN A 20 -1.48 -3.94 -13.45
C GLN A 20 -0.68 -5.07 -12.82
N LEU A 21 -0.94 -5.38 -11.55
CA LEU A 21 -0.34 -6.53 -10.87
C LEU A 21 -0.84 -7.84 -11.47
N GLU A 22 -2.13 -7.93 -11.79
CA GLU A 22 -2.70 -9.11 -12.44
C GLU A 22 -2.16 -9.31 -13.86
N ARG A 23 -2.00 -8.22 -14.61
CA ARG A 23 -1.34 -8.25 -15.92
C ARG A 23 0.12 -8.71 -15.83
N TRP A 24 0.85 -8.22 -14.83
CA TRP A 24 2.22 -8.65 -14.57
C TRP A 24 2.28 -10.14 -14.25
N ARG A 25 1.40 -10.64 -13.37
CA ARG A 25 1.29 -12.07 -13.02
C ARG A 25 1.08 -12.96 -14.25
N ARG A 26 0.17 -12.56 -15.15
CA ARG A 26 -0.05 -13.27 -16.42
C ARG A 26 1.22 -13.31 -17.28
N THR A 27 1.91 -12.18 -17.43
CA THR A 27 3.14 -12.07 -18.25
C THR A 27 4.26 -12.95 -17.71
N VAL A 28 4.41 -13.03 -16.39
CA VAL A 28 5.34 -13.96 -15.73
C VAL A 28 4.98 -15.41 -16.06
N ASN A 29 3.70 -15.79 -15.95
CA ASN A 29 3.25 -17.15 -16.22
C ASN A 29 3.39 -17.56 -17.70
N GLU A 30 3.31 -16.60 -18.63
CA GLU A 30 3.47 -16.82 -20.07
C GLU A 30 4.94 -16.82 -20.53
N SER A 31 5.86 -16.41 -19.66
CA SER A 31 7.29 -16.31 -19.98
C SER A 31 7.91 -17.70 -20.21
N ARG A 32 8.61 -17.86 -21.34
CA ARG A 32 9.23 -19.14 -21.75
C ARG A 32 10.75 -19.12 -21.75
N THR A 33 11.35 -17.95 -21.51
CA THR A 33 12.80 -17.80 -21.48
C THR A 33 13.26 -17.08 -20.21
N PRO A 34 14.49 -17.34 -19.73
CA PRO A 34 15.05 -16.63 -18.59
C PRO A 34 15.12 -15.11 -18.81
N ALA A 35 15.34 -14.66 -20.05
CA ALA A 35 15.39 -13.23 -20.36
C ALA A 35 14.02 -12.53 -20.17
N GLN A 36 12.92 -13.19 -20.51
CA GLN A 36 11.57 -12.66 -20.27
C GLN A 36 11.25 -12.56 -18.78
N LEU A 37 11.63 -13.59 -18.00
CA LEU A 37 11.49 -13.56 -16.55
C LEU A 37 12.35 -12.45 -15.92
N ALA A 38 13.59 -12.27 -16.36
CA ALA A 38 14.46 -11.20 -15.89
C ALA A 38 13.84 -9.81 -16.13
N LEU A 39 13.25 -9.57 -17.30
CA LEU A 39 12.55 -8.33 -17.58
C LEU A 39 11.33 -8.13 -16.66
N CYS A 40 10.55 -9.18 -16.42
CA CYS A 40 9.41 -9.11 -15.50
C CYS A 40 9.84 -8.80 -14.07
N LEU A 41 10.96 -9.36 -13.60
CA LEU A 41 11.54 -9.07 -12.29
C LEU A 41 11.97 -7.62 -12.19
N THR A 42 12.74 -7.12 -13.17
CA THR A 42 13.14 -5.71 -13.21
C THR A 42 11.93 -4.76 -13.22
N GLN A 43 10.85 -5.12 -13.91
CA GLN A 43 9.63 -4.32 -13.91
C GLN A 43 8.97 -4.29 -12.53
N LEU A 44 8.88 -5.44 -11.85
CA LEU A 44 8.30 -5.51 -10.50
C LEU A 44 9.11 -4.69 -9.50
N GLU A 45 10.43 -4.83 -9.51
CA GLU A 45 11.33 -4.14 -8.59
C GLU A 45 11.15 -2.63 -8.63
N ARG A 46 10.93 -2.06 -9.82
CA ARG A 46 10.68 -0.61 -10.01
C ARG A 46 9.30 -0.15 -9.54
N CYS A 47 8.35 -1.07 -9.43
CA CYS A 47 6.99 -0.76 -8.97
C CYS A 47 6.83 -0.85 -7.45
N ILE A 48 7.83 -1.38 -6.74
CA ILE A 48 7.80 -1.47 -5.29
C ILE A 48 8.54 -0.27 -4.72
N ALA A 49 7.83 0.53 -3.93
CA ALA A 49 8.40 1.67 -3.22
C ALA A 49 9.15 1.20 -1.97
N TRP A 50 10.28 0.52 -2.15
CA TRP A 50 11.10 -0.01 -1.06
C TRP A 50 11.51 1.07 -0.05
N GLU A 51 11.80 2.28 -0.53
CA GLU A 51 12.20 3.42 0.30
C GLU A 51 11.12 3.82 1.31
N ARG A 52 9.85 3.65 0.95
CA ARG A 52 8.70 3.94 1.83
C ARG A 52 8.50 2.88 2.91
N SER A 53 9.02 1.67 2.74
CA SER A 53 8.81 0.55 3.68
C SER A 53 9.67 0.62 4.96
N ILE A 54 10.66 1.52 4.99
CA ILE A 54 11.54 1.78 6.15
C ILE A 54 11.22 3.14 6.80
N MET A 55 10.40 3.98 6.16
CA MET A 55 10.13 5.34 6.65
C MET A 55 9.27 5.30 7.91
N ARG A 56 9.85 5.82 9.00
CA ARG A 56 9.12 6.18 10.22
C ARG A 56 8.60 7.60 10.04
N VAL A 57 7.28 7.77 9.93
CA VAL A 57 6.69 9.09 9.73
C VAL A 57 6.62 9.83 11.06
N TYR A 58 7.00 11.11 11.04
CA TYR A 58 6.94 12.02 12.18
C TYR A 58 6.15 13.27 11.80
N CYS A 59 5.65 13.99 12.79
CA CYS A 59 4.98 15.27 12.56
C CYS A 59 6.00 16.33 12.11
N GLU A 60 5.74 16.99 10.98
CA GLU A 60 6.64 18.02 10.44
C GLU A 60 6.82 19.25 11.33
N ILE A 61 5.86 19.50 12.23
CA ILE A 61 5.85 20.70 13.08
C ILE A 61 6.61 20.46 14.38
N CYS A 62 6.33 19.35 15.07
CA CYS A 62 6.93 19.06 16.37
C CYS A 62 8.09 18.04 16.30
N ASN A 63 8.33 17.45 15.13
CA ASN A 63 9.38 16.47 14.87
C ASN A 63 9.34 15.24 15.82
N SER A 64 8.13 14.89 16.29
CA SER A 64 7.84 13.73 17.14
C SER A 64 6.87 12.78 16.43
N ASP A 65 6.99 11.49 16.74
CA ASP A 65 6.12 10.39 16.32
C ASP A 65 5.20 9.89 17.45
N ASP A 66 5.15 10.58 18.59
CA ASP A 66 4.19 10.30 19.68
C ASP A 66 2.74 10.55 19.23
N ASN A 67 1.75 9.99 19.92
CA ASN A 67 0.32 10.13 19.56
C ASN A 67 0.04 9.78 18.09
N GLU A 68 0.58 8.64 17.63
CA GLU A 68 0.43 8.13 16.26
C GLU A 68 -1.04 8.11 15.81
N GLU A 69 -1.98 7.86 16.72
CA GLU A 69 -3.42 7.84 16.43
C GLU A 69 -4.02 9.21 16.03
N LYS A 70 -3.26 10.29 16.26
CA LYS A 70 -3.63 11.66 15.88
C LYS A 70 -2.70 12.21 14.79
N LEU A 71 -1.82 11.40 14.21
CA LEU A 71 -0.92 11.78 13.13
C LEU A 71 -1.62 11.52 11.78
N LEU A 72 -1.84 12.58 10.99
CA LEU A 72 -2.40 12.46 9.65
C LEU A 72 -1.28 12.34 8.62
N LEU A 73 -1.50 11.50 7.62
CA LEU A 73 -0.59 11.31 6.49
C LEU A 73 -1.22 11.88 5.22
N CYS A 74 -0.39 12.53 4.41
CA CYS A 74 -0.77 12.88 3.05
C CYS A 74 -0.49 11.71 2.10
N ASP A 75 -1.53 11.13 1.49
CA ASP A 75 -1.42 9.99 0.55
C ASP A 75 -0.51 10.27 -0.67
N GLY A 76 -0.24 11.54 -0.99
CA GLY A 76 0.59 11.96 -2.11
C GLY A 76 2.09 12.09 -1.80
N CYS A 77 2.46 12.42 -0.55
CA CYS A 77 3.85 12.74 -0.18
C CYS A 77 4.33 12.08 1.12
N ASP A 78 3.48 11.33 1.82
CA ASP A 78 3.71 10.70 3.13
C ASP A 78 4.17 11.65 4.25
N HIS A 79 4.00 12.96 4.09
CA HIS A 79 4.26 13.90 5.18
C HIS A 79 3.23 13.71 6.29
N GLY A 80 3.74 13.66 7.52
CA GLY A 80 2.95 13.52 8.73
C GLY A 80 2.68 14.86 9.40
N THR A 81 1.46 15.10 9.85
CA THR A 81 1.14 16.25 10.71
C THR A 81 0.13 15.84 11.76
N HIS A 82 0.40 16.13 13.04
CA HIS A 82 -0.59 15.91 14.09
C HIS A 82 -1.79 16.82 13.87
N THR A 83 -3.00 16.31 14.11
CA THR A 83 -4.25 17.10 14.00
C THR A 83 -4.31 18.33 14.90
N PHE A 84 -3.36 18.47 15.83
CA PHE A 84 -3.31 19.53 16.83
C PHE A 84 -2.05 20.42 16.72
N CYS A 85 -1.13 20.13 15.79
CA CYS A 85 0.04 20.96 15.55
C CYS A 85 -0.26 21.97 14.43
N PHE A 86 -0.03 23.25 14.71
CA PHE A 86 -0.24 24.39 13.78
C PHE A 86 0.82 25.46 14.03
#